data_AF-A0AAI8GL26-F1
#
_entry.id   AF-A0AAI8GL26-F1
#
_cell.length_a   1.000
_cell.length_b   1.000
_cell.length_c   1.000
_cell.angle_alpha   90.00
_cell.angle_beta   90.00
_cell.angle_gamma   90.00
#
_symmetry.space_group_name_H-M   'P 1'
#
loop_
_entity.id
_entity.type
_entity.pdbx_description
1 polymer ?
#
loop_
_entity_poly.entity_id
_entity_poly.type
_entity_poly.pdbx_seq_one_letter_code
_entity_poly.pdbx_strand_id
1 'polypeptide(L)'
;MTEESPSQATVQVQLEPDESAFVEQQISNGIYASAEDMLRAGLRLLAQNERLERIKELRTMIDDADRSVDAGDFREFSKPGDLTAFIVAEAKARR
;
A
#
# COMPACT_ATOMS: atom_id res chain seq x y z
N MET A 1 1.74 -32.97 12.25
CA MET A 1 1.27 -32.36 11.00
C MET A 1 -0.08 -31.75 11.31
N THR A 2 -0.10 -30.50 11.77
CA THR A 2 -1.33 -29.78 12.09
C THR A 2 -1.68 -28.96 10.86
N GLU A 3 -2.71 -29.39 10.15
CA GLU A 3 -3.35 -28.60 9.10
C GLU A 3 -4.03 -27.41 9.78
N GLU A 4 -3.42 -26.22 9.70
CA GLU A 4 -4.12 -24.97 9.97
C GLU A 4 -5.13 -24.76 8.83
N SER A 5 -6.38 -25.17 9.05
CA SER A 5 -7.50 -24.76 8.20
C SER A 5 -7.54 -23.23 8.15
N PRO A 6 -7.66 -22.59 6.97
CA PRO A 6 -7.74 -21.14 6.91
C PRO A 6 -9.02 -20.68 7.61
N SER A 7 -8.87 -19.94 8.71
CA SER A 7 -9.97 -19.34 9.46
C SER A 7 -10.74 -18.38 8.56
N GLN A 8 -11.88 -18.82 8.02
CA GLN A 8 -12.79 -17.90 7.33
C GLN A 8 -13.40 -16.95 8.37
N ALA A 9 -13.24 -15.64 8.13
CA ALA A 9 -13.89 -14.60 8.91
C ALA A 9 -15.14 -14.11 8.16
N THR A 10 -16.26 -14.01 8.86
CA THR A 10 -17.51 -13.46 8.32
C THR A 10 -17.55 -11.95 8.58
N VAL A 11 -17.88 -11.18 7.54
CA VAL A 11 -18.12 -9.74 7.63
C VAL A 11 -19.57 -9.47 7.23
N GLN A 12 -20.30 -8.70 8.05
CA GLN A 12 -21.62 -8.19 7.71
C GLN A 12 -21.50 -6.71 7.34
N VAL A 13 -22.14 -6.32 6.24
CA VAL A 13 -22.11 -4.94 5.74
C VAL A 13 -23.55 -4.53 5.47
N GLN A 14 -23.95 -3.40 6.04
CA GLN A 14 -25.18 -2.71 5.66
C GLN A 14 -24.89 -1.77 4.50
N LEU A 15 -25.75 -1.84 3.48
CA LEU A 15 -25.66 -1.01 2.29
C LEU A 15 -26.77 0.04 2.32
N GLU A 16 -26.47 1.21 1.79
CA GLU A 16 -27.48 2.21 1.48
C GLU A 16 -28.35 1.73 0.30
N PRO A 17 -29.59 2.26 0.14
CA PRO A 17 -30.51 1.79 -0.91
C PRO A 17 -29.91 1.83 -2.33
N ASP A 18 -29.19 2.90 -2.66
CA ASP A 18 -28.58 3.06 -3.98
C ASP A 18 -27.43 2.05 -4.22
N GLU A 19 -26.69 1.69 -3.17
CA GLU A 19 -25.62 0.70 -3.22
C GLU A 19 -26.18 -0.71 -3.42
N SER A 20 -27.26 -1.07 -2.72
CA SER A 20 -27.98 -2.33 -2.92
C SER A 20 -28.52 -2.44 -4.34
N ALA A 21 -29.18 -1.39 -4.84
CA ALA A 21 -29.70 -1.35 -6.20
C ALA A 21 -28.60 -1.51 -7.25
N PHE A 22 -27.42 -0.91 -7.02
CA PHE A 22 -26.27 -1.10 -7.88
C PHE A 22 -25.78 -2.56 -7.88
N VAL A 23 -25.64 -3.19 -6.72
CA VAL A 23 -25.24 -4.61 -6.60
C VAL A 23 -26.23 -5.51 -7.32
N GLU A 24 -27.53 -5.33 -7.08
CA GLU A 24 -28.60 -6.08 -7.73
C GLU A 24 -28.55 -5.93 -9.26
N GLN A 25 -28.32 -4.70 -9.75
CA GLN A 25 -28.21 -4.44 -11.18
C GLN A 25 -26.99 -5.14 -11.80
N GLN A 26 -25.84 -5.16 -11.13
CA GLN A 26 -24.66 -5.87 -11.64
C GLN A 26 -24.88 -7.38 -11.72
N ILE A 27 -25.58 -7.96 -10.75
CA ILE A 27 -25.91 -9.39 -10.72
C ILE A 27 -26.96 -9.72 -11.81
N SER A 28 -28.02 -8.91 -11.92
CA SER A 28 -29.07 -9.06 -12.93
C SER A 28 -28.51 -9.03 -14.36
N ASN A 29 -27.52 -8.17 -14.60
CA ASN A 29 -26.82 -8.08 -15.88
C ASN A 29 -25.83 -9.23 -16.13
N GLY A 30 -25.63 -10.13 -15.16
CA GLY A 30 -24.71 -11.26 -15.25
C GLY A 30 -23.24 -10.88 -15.16
N ILE A 31 -22.90 -9.67 -14.69
CA ILE A 31 -21.50 -9.24 -14.53
C ILE A 31 -20.84 -10.00 -13.37
N TYR A 32 -21.60 -10.22 -12.29
CA TYR A 32 -21.18 -11.01 -11.14
C TYR A 32 -22.24 -12.08 -10.81
N ALA A 33 -21.80 -13.25 -10.35
CA ALA A 33 -22.71 -14.32 -9.96
C ALA A 33 -23.37 -14.08 -8.59
N SER A 34 -22.70 -13.32 -7.71
CA SER A 34 -23.24 -12.94 -6.40
C SER A 34 -22.64 -11.63 -5.87
N ALA A 35 -23.22 -11.11 -4.78
CA ALA A 35 -22.70 -9.95 -4.08
C ALA A 35 -21.31 -10.23 -3.47
N GLU A 36 -21.07 -11.44 -2.96
CA GLU A 36 -19.75 -11.82 -2.44
C GLU A 36 -18.68 -11.86 -3.53
N ASP A 37 -19.02 -12.30 -4.74
CA ASP A 37 -18.10 -12.30 -5.87
C ASP A 37 -17.73 -10.88 -6.29
N MET A 38 -18.72 -9.98 -6.33
CA MET A 38 -18.52 -8.56 -6.56
C MET A 38 -17.66 -7.93 -5.46
N LEU A 39 -17.94 -8.19 -4.19
CA LEU A 39 -17.15 -7.70 -3.06
C LEU A 39 -15.70 -8.18 -3.14
N ARG A 40 -15.47 -9.47 -3.43
CA ARG A 40 -14.11 -10.02 -3.63
C ARG A 40 -13.40 -9.36 -4.80
N ALA A 41 -14.09 -9.09 -5.90
CA ALA A 41 -13.51 -8.38 -7.04
C ALA A 41 -13.12 -6.94 -6.66
N GLY A 42 -14.00 -6.23 -5.94
CA GLY A 42 -13.75 -4.89 -5.41
C GLY A 42 -12.53 -4.86 -4.47
N LEU A 43 -12.44 -5.79 -3.52
CA LEU A 43 -11.30 -5.89 -2.60
C LEU A 43 -9.99 -6.18 -3.34
N ARG A 44 -9.99 -7.04 -4.36
CA ARG A 44 -8.82 -7.28 -5.20
C ARG A 44 -8.39 -6.02 -5.96
N LEU A 45 -9.34 -5.23 -6.45
CA LEU A 45 -9.03 -3.98 -7.14
C LEU A 45 -8.43 -2.95 -6.17
N LEU A 46 -9.00 -2.79 -4.98
CA LEU A 46 -8.48 -1.90 -3.94
C LEU A 46 -7.05 -2.28 -3.55
N ALA A 47 -6.80 -3.57 -3.27
CA ALA A 47 -5.46 -4.06 -2.93
C ALA A 47 -4.44 -3.84 -4.06
N GLN A 48 -4.86 -3.98 -5.32
CA GLN A 48 -4.02 -3.68 -6.48
C GLN A 48 -3.69 -2.19 -6.58
N ASN A 49 -4.69 -1.32 -6.41
CA ASN A 49 -4.50 0.13 -6.47
C ASN A 49 -3.56 0.61 -5.37
N GLU A 50 -3.72 0.15 -4.13
CA GLU A 50 -2.80 0.49 -3.05
C GLU A 50 -1.36 0.05 -3.36
N ARG A 51 -1.18 -1.14 -3.96
CA ARG A 51 0.14 -1.61 -4.38
C ARG A 51 0.74 -0.71 -5.45
N LEU A 52 -0.06 -0.28 -6.43
CA LEU A 52 0.40 0.61 -7.50
C LEU A 52 0.77 1.99 -6.96
N GLU A 53 -0.01 2.56 -6.03
CA GLU A 53 0.33 3.84 -5.39
C GLU A 53 1.61 3.73 -4.58
N ARG A 54 1.82 2.66 -3.81
CA ARG A 54 3.09 2.41 -3.10
C ARG A 54 4.28 2.33 -4.07
N ILE A 55 4.13 1.65 -5.21
CA ILE A 55 5.19 1.57 -6.22
C ILE A 55 5.47 2.95 -6.82
N LYS A 56 4.43 3.74 -7.09
CA LYS A 56 4.56 5.09 -7.62
C LYS A 56 5.29 6.01 -6.64
N GLU A 57 4.93 5.96 -5.36
CA GLU A 57 5.62 6.69 -4.30
C GLU A 57 7.11 6.32 -4.22
N LEU A 58 7.42 5.02 -4.23
CA LEU A 58 8.81 4.54 -4.23
C LEU A 58 9.60 5.04 -5.45
N ARG A 59 8.98 5.06 -6.64
CA ARG A 59 9.61 5.60 -7.84
C ARG A 59 9.92 7.08 -7.71
N THR A 60 8.97 7.87 -7.21
CA THR A 60 9.19 9.29 -6.94
C THR A 60 10.35 9.49 -5.96
N MET A 61 10.42 8.71 -4.88
CA MET A 61 11.53 8.81 -3.92
C MET A 61 12.88 8.47 -4.54
N ILE A 62 12.94 7.50 -5.44
CA ILE A 62 14.17 7.17 -6.18
C ILE A 62 14.55 8.31 -7.13
N ASP A 63 13.61 8.81 -7.93
CA ASP A 63 13.86 9.92 -8.86
C ASP A 63 14.31 11.20 -8.10
N ASP A 64 13.78 11.44 -6.91
CA ASP A 64 14.19 12.53 -6.03
C ASP A 64 15.62 12.31 -5.51
N ALA A 65 15.93 11.09 -5.05
CA ALA A 65 17.26 10.75 -4.58
C ALA A 65 18.33 10.82 -5.68
N ASP A 66 18.04 10.35 -6.89
CA ASP A 66 18.93 10.44 -8.05
C ASP A 66 19.23 11.91 -8.39
N ARG A 67 18.21 12.78 -8.38
CA ARG A 67 18.39 14.22 -8.55
C ARG A 67 19.24 14.86 -7.45
N SER A 68 19.08 14.44 -6.20
CA SER A 68 19.95 14.88 -5.10
C SER A 68 21.40 14.45 -5.32
N VAL A 69 21.64 13.22 -5.77
CA VAL A 69 23.00 12.73 -6.09
C VAL A 69 23.62 13.55 -7.22
N ASP A 70 22.89 13.76 -8.32
CA ASP A 70 23.35 14.55 -9.47
C ASP A 70 23.66 16.01 -9.10
N ALA A 71 22.87 16.58 -8.18
CA ALA A 71 23.09 17.92 -7.65
C ALA A 71 24.26 18.01 -6.64
N GLY A 72 24.85 16.87 -6.26
CA GLY A 72 25.87 16.81 -5.19
C GLY A 72 25.29 16.96 -3.78
N ASP A 73 23.97 16.90 -3.62
CA ASP A 73 23.26 16.92 -2.33
C ASP A 73 23.23 15.52 -1.71
N PHE A 74 24.42 15.01 -1.40
CA PHE A 74 24.59 13.75 -0.70
C PHE A 74 25.78 13.82 0.25
N ARG A 75 25.88 12.82 1.12
CA ARG A 75 27.03 12.67 2.02
C ARG A 75 27.61 11.27 1.89
N GLU A 76 28.91 11.21 1.66
CA GLU A 76 29.65 9.95 1.61
C GLU A 76 30.15 9.56 3.00
N PHE A 77 30.05 8.27 3.32
CA PHE A 77 30.57 7.67 4.55
C PHE A 77 31.40 6.45 4.16
N SER A 78 32.70 6.47 4.44
CA SER A 78 33.63 5.45 3.93
C SER A 78 34.08 4.46 5.00
N LYS A 79 33.93 4.78 6.30
CA LYS A 79 34.33 3.92 7.41
C LYS A 79 33.13 3.44 8.22
N PRO A 80 33.20 2.22 8.77
CA PRO A 80 32.22 1.75 9.75
C PRO A 80 32.09 2.76 10.91
N GLY A 81 30.86 3.17 11.20
CA GLY A 81 30.56 4.10 12.30
C GLY A 81 30.48 5.58 11.90
N ASP A 82 30.92 5.98 10.70
CA ASP A 82 30.87 7.38 10.25
C ASP A 82 29.42 7.91 10.22
N LEU A 83 28.48 7.11 9.70
CA LEU A 83 27.05 7.44 9.67
C LEU A 83 26.49 7.65 11.09
N THR A 84 26.83 6.74 12.02
CA THR A 84 26.36 6.81 13.41
C THR A 84 26.89 8.07 14.10
N ALA A 85 28.18 8.38 13.91
CA ALA A 85 28.78 9.59 14.46
C ALA A 85 28.11 10.85 13.91
N PHE A 86 27.82 10.87 12.60
CA PHE A 86 27.11 11.98 11.96
C PHE A 86 25.70 12.18 12.55
N ILE A 87 24.90 11.11 12.67
CA ILE A 87 23.54 11.19 13.24
C ILE A 87 23.57 11.71 14.69
N VAL A 88 24.52 11.24 15.50
CA VAL A 88 24.67 11.69 16.91
C VAL A 88 25.03 13.17 16.98
N ALA A 89 25.91 13.65 16.09
CA ALA A 89 26.28 15.06 16.02
C ALA A 89 25.10 15.94 15.60
N GLU A 90 24.35 15.56 14.56
CA GLU A 90 23.14 16.25 14.10
C GLU A 90 22.09 16.37 15.21
N ALA A 91 21.82 15.26 15.92
CA ALA A 91 20.84 15.24 16.99
C ALA A 91 21.22 16.16 18.17
N LYS A 92 22.53 16.32 18.45
CA LYS A 92 23.04 17.25 19.47
C LYS A 92 22.95 18.70 19.03
N ALA A 93 23.21 19.00 17.75
CA ALA A 93 23.17 20.35 17.21
C ALA A 93 21.75 20.95 17.13
N ARG A 94 20.71 20.10 17.14
CA ARG A 94 19.30 20.51 17.13
C ARG A 94 18.71 20.78 18.53
N ARG A 95 19.49 20.60 19.59
CA ARG A 95 19.10 20.90 20.98
C ARG A 95 19.70 22.24 21.42
#